data_AF-A0AAV0VHD0-F1
#
_entry.id   AF-A0AAV0VHD0-F1
#
_cell.length_a   1.000
_cell.length_b   1.000
_cell.length_c   1.000
_cell.angle_alpha   90.00
_cell.angle_beta   90.00
_cell.angle_gamma   90.00
#
_symmetry.space_group_name_H-M   'P 1'
#
loop_
_entity.id
_entity.type
_entity.pdbx_description
1 polymer ?
#
loop_
_entity_poly.entity_id
_entity_poly.type
_entity_poly.pdbx_seq_one_letter_code
_entity_poly.pdbx_strand_id
1 'polypeptide(L)'
;MSVYVTSSNFDSSDEEYVLEVVLNLPRPRRYRDRFNPLEEYDEYDFQNRFRLQFSDCEELKESGWESSVAREKVFEELMLQDNISSLEDILRILGSTRGGEWQIFRDRANDFVNTINLGVFDFIERTWTIWTNNPLTNPPIIKLPLKFTTFISPTTDIGTENHPYIHKIMSGVSDIYKNSLDKFKKMFDIRLY
;
A
#
# COMPACT_ATOMS: atom_id res chain seq x y z
N MET A 1 -21.98 -34.47 -7.96
CA MET A 1 -21.70 -35.87 -7.59
C MET A 1 -21.60 -35.89 -6.08
N SER A 2 -22.63 -36.42 -5.41
CA SER A 2 -22.71 -36.46 -3.94
C SER A 2 -21.92 -37.67 -3.45
N VAL A 3 -20.96 -37.47 -2.55
CA VAL A 3 -20.20 -38.56 -1.94
C VAL A 3 -20.86 -38.89 -0.61
N TYR A 4 -21.53 -40.05 -0.56
CA TYR A 4 -21.98 -40.65 0.69
C TYR A 4 -20.79 -41.38 1.32
N VAL A 5 -20.41 -40.99 2.53
CA VAL A 5 -19.45 -41.77 3.33
C VAL A 5 -20.26 -42.76 4.16
N THR A 6 -20.09 -44.05 3.84
CA THR A 6 -20.65 -45.17 4.58
C THR A 6 -19.95 -45.31 5.93
N SER A 7 -20.74 -45.44 7.01
CA SER A 7 -20.28 -45.67 8.38
C SER A 7 -19.62 -47.03 8.53
N SER A 8 -18.28 -47.07 8.44
CA SER A 8 -17.45 -48.14 9.03
C SER A 8 -16.93 -47.65 10.37
N ASN A 9 -16.95 -48.48 11.41
CA ASN A 9 -16.43 -48.17 12.75
C ASN A 9 -15.02 -47.56 12.66
N PHE A 10 -14.90 -46.25 12.90
CA PHE A 10 -13.63 -45.54 13.00
C PHE A 10 -13.08 -45.71 14.41
N ASP A 11 -11.82 -46.14 14.51
CA ASP A 11 -11.06 -46.15 15.75
C ASP A 11 -10.85 -44.70 16.22
N SER A 12 -10.82 -44.43 17.53
CA SER A 12 -10.78 -43.04 18.02
C SER A 12 -9.48 -42.31 17.64
N SER A 13 -8.47 -43.06 17.20
CA SER A 13 -7.21 -42.54 16.66
C SER A 13 -7.37 -41.87 15.29
N ASP A 14 -8.33 -42.32 14.47
CA ASP A 14 -8.55 -41.81 13.13
C ASP A 14 -9.30 -40.46 13.13
N GLU A 15 -10.14 -40.21 14.15
CA GLU A 15 -10.81 -38.91 14.31
C GLU A 15 -9.82 -37.78 14.65
N GLU A 16 -8.81 -38.08 15.46
CA GLU A 16 -7.73 -37.14 15.80
C GLU A 16 -6.89 -36.81 14.56
N TYR A 17 -6.58 -37.82 13.75
CA TYR A 17 -5.88 -37.63 12.47
C TYR A 17 -6.70 -36.83 11.45
N VAL A 18 -8.01 -37.08 11.35
CA VAL A 18 -8.90 -36.31 10.47
C VAL A 18 -9.00 -34.85 10.93
N LEU A 19 -9.08 -34.60 12.24
CA LEU A 19 -9.05 -33.25 12.80
C LEU A 19 -7.71 -32.55 12.51
N GLU A 20 -6.59 -33.26 12.67
CA GLU A 20 -5.26 -32.74 12.35
C GLU A 20 -5.13 -32.40 10.86
N VAL A 21 -5.63 -33.26 9.97
CA VAL A 21 -5.64 -33.00 8.53
C VAL A 21 -6.52 -31.79 8.19
N VAL A 22 -7.74 -31.70 8.74
CA VAL A 22 -8.67 -30.58 8.49
C VAL A 22 -8.14 -29.25 9.03
N LEU A 23 -7.46 -29.25 10.18
CA LEU A 23 -6.80 -28.07 10.75
C LEU A 23 -5.64 -27.59 9.87
N ASN A 24 -4.95 -28.51 9.19
CA ASN A 24 -3.82 -28.21 8.32
C ASN A 24 -4.20 -27.98 6.84
N LEU A 25 -5.48 -28.15 6.46
CA LEU A 25 -5.91 -27.85 5.10
C LEU A 25 -5.82 -26.34 4.84
N PRO A 26 -5.30 -25.91 3.67
CA PRO A 26 -5.33 -24.52 3.27
C PRO A 26 -6.77 -24.02 3.27
N ARG A 27 -7.09 -23.04 4.14
CA ARG A 27 -8.42 -22.45 4.19
C ARG A 27 -8.84 -21.97 2.78
N PRO A 28 -10.10 -22.18 2.37
CA PRO A 28 -10.60 -21.68 1.09
C PRO A 28 -10.28 -20.19 0.93
N ARG A 29 -9.68 -19.81 -0.20
CA ARG A 29 -9.39 -18.41 -0.50
C ARG A 29 -10.70 -17.62 -0.54
N ARG A 30 -10.95 -16.79 0.46
CA ARG A 30 -12.04 -15.82 0.46
C ARG A 30 -11.63 -14.60 -0.37
N TYR A 31 -12.57 -14.06 -1.13
CA TYR A 31 -12.36 -12.80 -1.84
C TYR A 31 -12.40 -11.67 -0.79
N ARG A 32 -11.26 -11.02 -0.57
CA ARG A 32 -11.09 -9.99 0.47
C ARG A 32 -11.27 -8.60 -0.10
N ASP A 33 -11.79 -7.69 0.72
CA ASP A 33 -11.76 -6.26 0.41
C ASP A 33 -10.32 -5.74 0.45
N ARG A 34 -9.89 -5.08 -0.62
CA ARG A 34 -8.53 -4.52 -0.73
C ARG A 34 -8.41 -3.15 -0.09
N PHE A 35 -9.52 -2.49 0.23
CA PHE A 35 -9.52 -1.19 0.89
C PHE A 35 -9.37 -1.31 2.41
N ASN A 36 -9.66 -2.49 2.98
CA ASN A 36 -9.34 -2.80 4.37
C ASN A 36 -8.79 -4.24 4.50
N PRO A 37 -7.56 -4.50 4.01
CA PRO A 37 -7.02 -5.84 3.91
C PRO A 37 -6.75 -6.48 5.28
N LEU A 38 -6.79 -5.71 6.38
CA LEU A 38 -6.43 -6.16 7.72
C LEU A 38 -7.65 -6.54 8.60
N GLU A 39 -8.85 -6.11 8.25
CA GLU A 39 -10.08 -6.33 9.06
C GLU A 39 -10.44 -7.81 9.18
N GLU A 40 -10.08 -8.62 8.19
CA GLU A 40 -10.45 -10.04 8.13
C GLU A 40 -9.41 -10.99 8.73
N TYR A 41 -8.28 -10.48 9.25
CA TYR A 41 -7.31 -11.33 9.92
C TYR A 41 -7.58 -11.36 11.42
N ASP A 42 -7.96 -12.53 11.92
CA ASP A 42 -7.76 -12.82 13.33
C ASP A 42 -6.25 -12.95 13.63
N GLU A 43 -5.90 -12.79 14.91
CA GLU A 43 -4.50 -12.80 15.36
C GLU A 43 -3.75 -14.08 14.95
N TYR A 44 -4.47 -15.20 14.89
CA TYR A 44 -3.94 -16.49 14.47
C TYR A 44 -3.65 -16.58 12.97
N ASP A 45 -4.53 -16.09 12.09
CA ASP A 45 -4.32 -16.06 10.63
C ASP A 45 -3.21 -15.08 10.25
N PHE A 46 -3.08 -13.96 10.98
CA PHE A 46 -2.00 -13.00 10.79
C PHE A 46 -0.63 -13.61 11.14
N GLN A 47 -0.51 -14.24 12.32
CA GLN A 47 0.71 -14.90 12.78
C GLN A 47 1.16 -16.02 11.84
N ASN A 48 0.24 -16.87 11.38
CA ASN A 48 0.61 -18.00 10.53
C ASN A 48 1.02 -17.58 9.12
N ARG A 49 0.40 -16.53 8.54
CA ARG A 49 0.67 -16.11 7.16
C ARG A 49 1.83 -15.16 7.03
N PHE A 50 1.93 -14.18 7.94
CA PHE A 50 2.97 -13.15 7.87
C PHE A 50 4.16 -13.44 8.77
N ARG A 51 4.06 -14.44 9.67
CA ARG A 51 5.06 -14.72 10.70
C ARG A 51 5.36 -13.49 11.57
N LEU A 52 4.35 -12.64 11.72
CA LEU A 52 4.37 -11.42 12.52
C LEU A 52 3.17 -11.47 13.45
N GLN A 53 3.31 -10.97 14.67
CA GLN A 53 2.17 -10.70 15.54
C GLN A 53 1.56 -9.35 15.17
N PHE A 54 0.27 -9.15 15.45
CA PHE A 54 -0.37 -7.84 15.22
C PHE A 54 0.31 -6.73 16.03
N SER A 55 0.82 -7.08 17.23
CA SER A 55 1.66 -6.27 18.09
C SER A 55 3.03 -5.89 17.49
N ASP A 56 3.52 -6.64 16.49
CA ASP A 56 4.76 -6.33 15.77
C ASP A 56 4.54 -5.23 14.73
N CYS A 57 3.28 -4.96 14.35
CA CYS A 57 2.96 -3.85 13.47
C CYS A 57 2.93 -2.55 14.28
N GLU A 58 4.03 -1.80 14.23
CA GLU A 58 4.18 -0.54 14.98
C GLU A 58 3.11 0.50 14.63
N GLU A 59 2.61 0.50 13.40
CA GLU A 59 1.52 1.37 12.95
C GLU A 59 0.20 1.11 13.68
N LEU A 60 0.02 -0.12 14.20
CA LEU A 60 -1.17 -0.56 14.92
C LEU A 60 -1.03 -0.41 16.44
N LYS A 61 0.14 0.01 16.93
CA LYS A 61 0.30 0.45 18.33
C LYS A 61 -0.40 1.80 18.50
N GLU A 62 -0.99 2.04 19.67
CA GLU A 62 -1.74 3.28 19.99
C GLU A 62 -0.96 4.54 19.61
N SER A 63 0.32 4.61 19.99
CA SER A 63 1.22 5.73 19.62
C SER A 63 1.41 5.92 18.10
N GLY A 64 1.37 4.84 17.32
CA GLY A 64 1.46 4.88 15.86
C GLY A 64 0.22 5.53 15.25
N TRP A 65 -0.96 5.08 15.69
CA TRP A 65 -2.25 5.67 15.31
C TRP A 65 -2.36 7.15 15.70
N GLU A 66 -2.07 7.48 16.96
CA GLU A 66 -2.14 8.86 17.45
C GLU A 66 -1.22 9.81 16.68
N SER A 67 0.01 9.35 16.38
CA SER A 67 0.94 10.12 15.55
C SER A 67 0.44 10.34 14.13
N SER A 68 -0.34 9.41 13.58
CA SER A 68 -0.95 9.55 12.26
C SER A 68 -2.04 10.61 12.27
N VAL A 69 -2.99 10.50 13.21
CA VAL A 69 -4.09 11.45 13.38
C VAL A 69 -3.57 12.87 13.62
N ALA A 70 -2.53 13.01 14.46
CA ALA A 70 -1.93 14.31 14.74
C ALA A 70 -1.26 14.93 13.52
N ARG A 71 -0.51 14.15 12.74
CA ARG A 71 0.15 14.63 11.51
C ARG A 71 -0.86 14.98 10.43
N GLU A 72 -1.89 14.17 10.26
CA GLU A 72 -2.99 14.44 9.33
C GLU A 72 -3.70 15.75 9.66
N LYS A 73 -4.03 15.98 10.94
CA LYS A 73 -4.63 17.24 11.39
C LYS A 73 -3.74 18.46 11.07
N VAL A 74 -2.44 18.39 11.37
CA VAL A 74 -1.51 19.50 11.05
C VAL A 74 -1.39 19.70 9.56
N PHE A 75 -1.38 18.61 8.78
CA PHE A 75 -1.37 18.67 7.33
C PHE A 75 -2.63 19.38 6.81
N GLU A 76 -3.82 18.98 7.25
CA GLU A 76 -5.08 19.64 6.88
C GLU A 76 -5.09 21.13 7.22
N GLU A 77 -4.66 21.50 8.44
CA GLU A 77 -4.55 22.89 8.85
C GLU A 77 -3.65 23.71 7.91
N LEU A 78 -2.52 23.13 7.50
CA LEU A 78 -1.59 23.78 6.57
C LEU A 78 -2.15 23.85 5.14
N MET A 79 -2.88 22.83 4.69
CA MET A 79 -3.52 22.83 3.37
C MET A 79 -4.67 23.84 3.28
N LEU A 80 -5.35 24.13 4.40
CA LEU A 80 -6.44 25.10 4.46
C LEU A 80 -5.96 26.55 4.55
N GLN A 81 -4.76 26.77 5.12
CA GLN A 81 -4.21 28.12 5.32
C GLN A 81 -3.64 28.73 4.04
N ASP A 82 -3.19 27.89 3.10
CA ASP A 82 -2.37 28.35 1.98
C ASP A 82 -2.94 27.92 0.63
N ASN A 83 -2.90 28.83 -0.36
CA ASN A 83 -3.14 28.46 -1.75
C ASN A 83 -1.89 27.81 -2.32
N ILE A 84 -1.81 26.48 -2.20
CA ILE A 84 -0.64 25.69 -2.62
C ILE A 84 -0.56 25.71 -4.14
N SER A 85 0.45 26.38 -4.66
CA SER A 85 0.64 26.54 -6.11
C SER A 85 2.06 26.31 -6.57
N SER A 86 3.01 26.17 -5.64
CA SER A 86 4.43 26.03 -5.95
C SER A 86 5.07 24.84 -5.22
N LEU A 87 6.25 24.44 -5.71
CA LEU A 87 7.10 23.48 -5.02
C LEU A 87 7.48 23.97 -3.61
N GLU A 88 7.76 25.27 -3.46
CA GLU A 88 8.12 25.86 -2.17
C GLU A 88 6.99 25.70 -1.14
N ASP A 89 5.73 25.89 -1.55
CA ASP A 89 4.58 25.66 -0.68
C ASP A 89 4.50 24.21 -0.22
N ILE A 90 4.70 23.26 -1.15
CA ILE A 90 4.71 21.82 -0.84
C ILE A 90 5.85 21.50 0.14
N LEU A 91 7.06 22.00 -0.10
CA LEU A 91 8.21 21.76 0.76
C LEU A 91 8.01 22.37 2.16
N ARG A 92 7.34 23.52 2.26
CA ARG A 92 6.99 24.12 3.54
C ARG A 92 6.03 23.27 4.35
N ILE A 93 5.07 22.61 3.70
CA ILE A 93 4.13 21.71 4.35
C ILE A 93 4.83 20.41 4.75
N LEU A 94 5.53 19.77 3.81
CA LEU A 94 6.15 18.46 4.03
C LEU A 94 7.39 18.51 4.91
N GLY A 95 8.09 19.65 4.96
CA GLY A 95 9.20 19.92 5.88
C GLY A 95 8.75 20.50 7.23
N SER A 96 7.44 20.69 7.43
CA SER A 96 6.91 21.38 8.60
C SER A 96 7.25 20.64 9.89
N THR A 97 7.74 21.41 10.85
CA THR A 97 8.05 20.99 12.21
C THR A 97 6.90 21.33 13.19
N ARG A 98 5.74 21.78 12.67
CA ARG A 98 4.49 21.93 13.45
C ARG A 98 3.98 20.54 13.87
N GLY A 99 3.26 20.47 15.00
CA GLY A 99 2.74 19.20 15.55
C GLY A 99 3.42 18.70 16.82
N GLY A 100 4.36 19.48 17.38
CA GLY A 100 4.97 19.18 18.68
C GLY A 100 5.85 17.94 18.63
N GLU A 101 5.37 16.84 19.21
CA GLU A 101 6.05 15.54 19.22
C GLU A 101 5.94 14.82 17.87
N TRP A 102 4.81 14.96 17.17
CA TRP A 102 4.53 14.26 15.92
C TRP A 102 4.59 15.22 14.73
N GLN A 103 5.80 15.64 14.40
CA GLN A 103 6.07 16.51 13.25
C GLN A 103 5.80 15.77 11.93
N ILE A 104 5.45 16.51 10.87
CA ILE A 104 5.26 15.92 9.53
C ILE A 104 6.60 15.37 9.03
N PHE A 105 7.64 16.22 9.04
CA PHE A 105 9.02 15.77 8.84
C PHE A 105 9.64 15.47 10.19
N ARG A 106 10.08 14.23 10.41
CA ARG A 106 10.69 13.79 11.67
C ARG A 106 12.19 13.63 11.48
N ASP A 107 12.97 14.51 12.11
CA ASP A 107 14.44 14.52 11.98
C ASP A 107 15.16 14.75 13.33
N ARG A 108 14.48 14.49 14.44
CA ARG A 108 15.05 14.68 15.78
C ARG A 108 15.89 13.46 16.17
N ALA A 109 17.07 13.72 16.75
CA ALA A 109 18.04 12.67 17.09
C ALA A 109 17.50 11.61 18.08
N ASN A 110 16.53 11.96 18.92
CA ASN A 110 15.99 11.09 19.97
C ASN A 110 14.60 10.52 19.63
N ASP A 111 14.09 10.77 18.42
CA ASP A 111 12.80 10.26 18.01
C ASP A 111 12.90 8.77 17.66
N PHE A 112 11.92 8.00 18.11
CA PHE A 112 11.82 6.57 17.80
C PHE A 112 11.61 6.31 16.30
N VAL A 113 10.90 7.21 15.61
CA VAL A 113 10.64 7.13 14.17
C VAL A 113 11.11 8.42 13.51
N ASN A 114 11.93 8.29 12.48
CA ASN A 114 12.42 9.41 11.68
C ASN A 114 12.04 9.24 10.21
N THR A 115 11.82 10.37 9.54
CA THR A 115 11.63 10.43 8.09
C THR A 115 12.94 10.06 7.41
N ILE A 116 12.97 8.92 6.73
CA ILE A 116 14.17 8.43 6.02
C ILE A 116 14.44 9.26 4.76
N ASN A 117 13.37 9.59 4.02
CA ASN A 117 13.46 10.41 2.83
C ASN A 117 12.13 11.12 2.54
N LEU A 118 12.23 12.20 1.77
CA LEU A 118 11.13 12.86 1.10
C LEU A 118 11.38 12.85 -0.40
N GLY A 119 10.38 12.41 -1.18
CA GLY A 119 10.38 12.47 -2.63
C GLY A 119 9.26 13.36 -3.14
N VAL A 120 9.58 14.30 -4.03
CA VAL A 120 8.58 15.11 -4.74
C VAL A 120 8.66 14.82 -6.24
N PHE A 121 7.52 14.44 -6.81
CA PHE A 121 7.33 14.30 -8.25
C PHE A 121 6.79 15.61 -8.81
N ASP A 122 7.61 16.33 -9.55
CA ASP A 122 7.19 17.49 -10.32
C ASP A 122 6.90 17.05 -11.76
N PHE A 123 5.62 17.00 -12.12
CA PHE A 123 5.23 16.56 -13.45
C PHE A 123 5.28 17.65 -14.52
N ILE A 124 5.32 18.93 -14.12
CA ILE A 124 5.48 20.05 -15.06
C ILE A 124 6.94 20.06 -15.53
N GLU A 125 7.86 20.04 -14.56
CA GLU A 125 9.30 19.95 -14.82
C GLU A 125 9.76 18.53 -15.22
N ARG A 126 8.88 17.53 -15.06
CA ARG A 126 9.16 16.10 -15.29
C ARG A 126 10.38 15.63 -14.51
N THR A 127 10.39 15.85 -13.19
CA THR A 127 11.48 15.45 -12.31
C THR A 127 10.99 14.76 -11.04
N TRP A 128 11.81 13.87 -10.51
CA TRP A 128 11.68 13.31 -9.18
C TRP A 128 12.85 13.80 -8.33
N THR A 129 12.54 14.62 -7.33
CA THR A 129 13.55 15.22 -6.45
C THR A 129 13.47 14.55 -5.07
N ILE A 130 14.62 14.21 -4.50
CA ILE A 130 14.73 13.43 -3.27
C ILE A 130 15.59 14.18 -2.25
N TRP A 131 15.14 14.19 -1.00
CA TRP A 131 15.85 14.67 0.19
C TRP A 131 15.96 13.55 1.21
N THR A 132 17.07 13.47 1.94
CA THR A 132 17.24 12.61 3.12
C THR A 132 17.10 13.36 4.44
N ASN A 133 17.18 14.69 4.37
CA ASN A 133 17.08 15.59 5.51
C ASN A 133 15.91 16.54 5.27
N ASN A 134 15.54 17.34 6.27
CA ASN A 134 14.43 18.27 6.14
C ASN A 134 14.63 19.23 4.96
N PRO A 135 13.70 19.28 3.98
CA PRO A 135 13.85 20.08 2.76
C PRO A 135 13.85 21.60 3.01
N LEU A 136 13.39 22.05 4.17
CA LEU A 136 13.38 23.47 4.52
C LEU A 136 14.77 24.03 4.84
N THR A 137 15.67 23.16 5.31
CA THR A 137 17.01 23.55 5.75
C THR A 137 18.12 22.90 4.93
N ASN A 138 17.78 21.95 4.07
CA ASN A 138 18.75 21.19 3.29
C ASN A 138 18.37 21.13 1.80
N PRO A 139 19.36 21.21 0.90
CA PRO A 139 19.13 20.99 -0.52
C PRO A 139 18.80 19.52 -0.82
N PRO A 140 18.18 19.22 -1.98
CA PRO A 140 17.95 17.85 -2.41
C PRO A 140 19.26 17.12 -2.66
N ILE A 141 19.27 15.82 -2.36
CA ILE A 141 20.42 14.95 -2.63
C ILE A 141 20.46 14.49 -4.09
N ILE A 142 19.29 14.31 -4.71
CA ILE A 142 19.13 13.78 -6.06
C ILE A 142 17.94 14.47 -6.73
N LYS A 143 18.09 14.80 -8.02
CA LYS A 143 17.01 15.23 -8.91
C LYS A 143 17.09 14.42 -10.20
N LEU A 144 16.17 13.47 -10.38
CA LEU A 144 16.12 12.57 -11.53
C LEU A 144 15.12 13.08 -12.57
N PRO A 145 15.46 13.09 -13.87
CA PRO A 145 14.48 13.38 -14.90
C PRO A 145 13.51 12.20 -15.08
N LEU A 146 12.21 12.48 -15.09
CA LEU A 146 11.14 11.53 -15.39
C LEU A 146 11.05 11.35 -16.91
N LYS A 147 11.96 10.55 -17.46
CA LYS A 147 11.93 10.12 -18.87
C LYS A 147 11.31 8.72 -18.94
N PHE A 148 10.03 8.66 -19.30
CA PHE A 148 9.35 7.38 -19.53
C PHE A 148 9.66 6.90 -20.94
N THR A 149 10.58 5.95 -21.08
CA THR A 149 10.88 5.30 -22.38
C THR A 149 10.03 4.05 -22.60
N THR A 150 9.45 3.48 -21.54
CA THR A 150 8.69 2.24 -21.61
C THR A 150 7.62 2.26 -20.52
N PHE A 151 6.36 2.08 -20.91
CA PHE A 151 5.28 1.85 -19.96
C PHE A 151 5.24 0.36 -19.63
N ILE A 152 5.48 0.02 -18.37
CA ILE A 152 5.32 -1.35 -17.88
C ILE A 152 3.82 -1.51 -17.59
N SER A 153 3.09 -2.17 -18.49
CA SER A 153 1.76 -2.67 -18.16
C SER A 153 1.91 -3.87 -17.23
N PRO A 154 0.96 -4.11 -16.31
CA PRO A 154 0.93 -5.37 -15.56
C PRO A 154 0.95 -6.52 -16.58
N THR A 155 2.01 -7.33 -16.58
CA THR A 155 2.12 -8.49 -17.46
C THR A 155 1.01 -9.47 -17.12
N THR A 156 0.03 -9.62 -18.01
CA THR A 156 -0.95 -10.70 -17.94
C THR A 156 -0.33 -11.95 -18.55
N ASP A 157 0.66 -12.52 -17.88
CA ASP A 157 1.07 -13.90 -18.14
C ASP A 157 0.07 -14.81 -17.42
N ILE A 158 -1.08 -15.03 -18.04
CA ILE A 158 -2.02 -16.07 -17.61
C ILE A 158 -2.23 -16.97 -18.82
N GLY A 159 -1.59 -18.14 -18.75
CA GLY A 159 -1.91 -19.28 -19.58
C GLY A 159 -3.42 -19.51 -19.59
N THR A 160 -3.95 -19.66 -20.79
CA THR A 160 -5.37 -19.83 -21.07
C THR A 160 -5.93 -21.06 -20.35
N GLU A 161 -6.63 -20.85 -19.24
CA GLU A 161 -7.61 -21.82 -18.75
C GLU A 161 -8.98 -21.14 -18.56
N ASN A 162 -9.97 -21.74 -19.22
CA ASN A 162 -11.29 -21.21 -19.51
C ASN A 162 -12.13 -20.97 -18.25
N HIS A 163 -12.08 -19.76 -17.67
CA HIS A 163 -13.06 -19.34 -16.67
C HIS A 163 -13.83 -18.08 -17.12
N PRO A 164 -15.15 -18.18 -17.38
CA PRO A 164 -15.94 -17.06 -17.91
C PRO A 164 -16.05 -15.86 -16.95
N TYR A 165 -15.83 -16.07 -15.66
CA TYR A 165 -15.81 -14.99 -14.66
C TYR A 165 -14.54 -14.13 -14.71
N ILE A 166 -13.41 -14.69 -15.14
CA ILE A 166 -12.14 -13.96 -15.27
C ILE A 166 -12.22 -12.97 -16.43
N HIS A 167 -12.88 -13.33 -17.54
CA HIS A 167 -12.95 -12.47 -18.73
C HIS A 167 -13.70 -11.14 -18.48
N LYS A 168 -14.73 -11.13 -17.62
CA LYS A 168 -15.53 -9.93 -17.31
C LYS A 168 -14.82 -8.99 -16.32
N ILE A 169 -14.04 -9.54 -15.39
CA ILE A 169 -13.18 -8.75 -14.49
C ILE A 169 -11.98 -8.21 -15.27
N MET A 170 -11.36 -9.03 -16.12
CA MET A 170 -10.22 -8.63 -16.94
C MET A 170 -10.57 -7.55 -17.96
N SER A 171 -11.76 -7.59 -18.59
CA SER A 171 -12.19 -6.51 -19.48
C SER A 171 -12.37 -5.20 -18.71
N GLY A 172 -13.09 -5.22 -17.58
CA GLY A 172 -13.30 -4.03 -16.75
C GLY A 172 -11.99 -3.45 -16.20
N VAL A 173 -11.06 -4.29 -15.75
CA VAL A 173 -9.76 -3.88 -15.23
C VAL A 173 -8.84 -3.38 -16.34
N SER A 174 -8.79 -4.07 -17.49
CA SER A 174 -8.09 -3.60 -18.69
C SER A 174 -8.61 -2.23 -19.13
N ASP A 175 -9.92 -2.02 -19.13
CA ASP A 175 -10.53 -0.78 -19.56
C ASP A 175 -10.28 0.36 -18.55
N ILE A 176 -10.30 0.07 -17.24
CA ILE A 176 -9.90 1.04 -16.20
C ILE A 176 -8.44 1.44 -16.36
N TYR A 177 -7.53 0.48 -16.57
CA TYR A 177 -6.11 0.77 -16.76
C TYR A 177 -5.84 1.47 -18.09
N LYS A 178 -6.48 1.07 -19.19
CA LYS A 178 -6.35 1.74 -20.50
C LYS A 178 -6.88 3.17 -20.45
N ASN A 179 -8.05 3.38 -19.85
CA ASN A 179 -8.62 4.71 -19.70
C ASN A 179 -7.77 5.58 -18.76
N SER A 180 -7.27 5.02 -17.66
CA SER A 180 -6.35 5.71 -16.75
C SER A 180 -5.02 6.02 -17.41
N LEU A 181 -4.48 5.10 -18.21
CA LEU A 181 -3.22 5.26 -18.94
C LEU A 181 -3.34 6.28 -20.06
N ASP A 182 -4.43 6.26 -20.84
CA ASP A 182 -4.68 7.27 -21.89
C ASP A 182 -4.97 8.64 -21.28
N LYS A 183 -5.67 8.69 -20.15
CA LYS A 183 -5.85 9.92 -19.37
C LYS A 183 -4.51 10.45 -18.88
N PHE A 184 -3.66 9.59 -18.32
CA PHE A 184 -2.30 9.92 -17.87
C PHE A 184 -1.44 10.42 -19.04
N LYS A 185 -1.40 9.70 -20.16
CA LYS A 185 -0.65 10.09 -21.37
C LYS A 185 -1.10 11.46 -21.90
N LYS A 186 -2.41 11.71 -21.97
CA LYS A 186 -2.99 13.00 -22.38
C LYS A 186 -2.67 14.12 -21.39
N MET A 187 -2.68 13.83 -20.10
CA MET A 187 -2.39 14.79 -19.03
C MET A 187 -0.93 15.28 -19.04
N PHE A 188 0.00 14.48 -19.59
CA PHE A 188 1.43 14.80 -19.60
C PHE A 188 2.04 15.04 -20.99
N ASP A 189 1.21 15.16 -22.04
CA ASP A 189 1.61 15.26 -23.46
C ASP A 189 2.78 14.31 -23.80
N ILE A 190 2.67 13.06 -23.33
CA ILE A 190 3.70 12.05 -23.54
C ILE A 190 3.54 11.52 -24.96
N ARG A 191 4.29 12.10 -25.90
CA ARG A 191 4.50 11.52 -27.22
C ARG A 191 5.52 10.40 -27.09
N LEU A 192 5.06 9.17 -27.25
CA LEU A 192 5.94 8.03 -27.47
C LEU A 192 6.64 8.26 -28.81
N TYR A 193 7.97 8.40 -28.78
CA TYR A 193 8.83 8.36 -29.97
C TYR A 193 9.26 6.92 -30.24
#